data_AF-A0AAN8W1S0-F1
#
_entry.id   AF-A0AAN8W1S0-F1
#
_cell.length_a   1.000
_cell.length_b   1.000
_cell.length_c   1.000
_cell.angle_alpha   90.00
_cell.angle_beta   90.00
_cell.angle_gamma   90.00
#
_symmetry.space_group_name_H-M   'P 1'
#
loop_
_entity.id
_entity.type
_entity.pdbx_description
1 polymer ?
#
loop_
_entity_poly.entity_id
_entity_poly.type
_entity_poly.pdbx_seq_one_letter_code
_entity_poly.pdbx_strand_id
1 'polypeptide(L)'
;MEKCTLLVHFNKGTPALTNEIKEALEGNDVPAKVDAMKKVVMLLLNGETISQLFITVVSYVLPSKGHTIQKLLLLYLGLIEKTDARGRVMPEMILICQNLRNNLQHPNEYIRVVTLRFLCRWNKTEIIESLIPSVLSNLEHRHPFVRRNARP
;
A
#
# COMPACT_ATOMS: atom_id res chain seq x y z
N MET A 1 2.50 15.17 -30.12
CA MET A 1 3.15 14.20 -29.22
C MET A 1 2.15 13.09 -28.97
N GLU A 2 2.28 12.01 -29.73
CA GLU A 2 1.28 10.95 -29.83
C GLU A 2 1.18 10.16 -28.53
N LYS A 3 -0.05 9.97 -28.05
CA LYS A 3 -0.35 9.13 -26.89
C LYS A 3 -0.26 7.67 -27.34
N CYS A 4 0.86 7.01 -27.07
CA CYS A 4 0.96 5.56 -27.22
C CYS A 4 0.07 4.89 -26.16
N THR A 5 -1.13 4.48 -26.56
CA THR A 5 -2.00 3.62 -25.75
C THR A 5 -1.58 2.17 -25.97
N LEU A 6 -0.87 1.59 -25.00
CA LEU A 6 -0.65 0.14 -24.96
C LEU A 6 -1.93 -0.52 -24.44
N LEU A 7 -2.68 -1.16 -25.33
CA LEU A 7 -3.90 -1.88 -25.00
C LEU A 7 -3.53 -3.31 -24.60
N VAL A 8 -3.28 -3.54 -23.31
CA VAL A 8 -3.06 -4.89 -22.78
C VAL A 8 -4.41 -5.54 -22.54
N HIS A 9 -4.81 -6.45 -23.43
CA HIS A 9 -6.04 -7.22 -23.27
C HIS A 9 -5.84 -8.25 -22.14
N PHE A 10 -6.44 -8.01 -20.98
CA PHE A 10 -6.51 -8.99 -19.89
C PHE A 10 -7.94 -9.47 -19.69
N ASN A 11 -8.08 -10.77 -19.41
CA ASN A 11 -9.35 -11.38 -19.04
C ASN A 11 -9.86 -10.66 -17.78
N LYS A 12 -11.09 -10.14 -17.84
CA LYS A 12 -11.78 -9.50 -16.69
C LYS A 12 -11.59 -10.35 -15.44
N GLY A 13 -11.37 -9.74 -14.28
CA GLY A 13 -11.20 -10.40 -12.98
C GLY A 13 -12.30 -11.43 -12.70
N THR A 14 -12.08 -12.66 -13.16
CA THR A 14 -13.04 -13.75 -12.94
C THR A 14 -13.01 -14.13 -11.47
N PRO A 15 -14.12 -14.64 -10.91
CA PRO A 15 -14.15 -15.15 -9.54
C PRO A 15 -13.03 -16.18 -9.28
N ALA A 16 -12.72 -17.02 -10.28
CA ALA A 16 -11.64 -18.00 -10.22
C ALA A 16 -10.26 -17.34 -10.04
N LEU A 17 -9.95 -16.30 -10.82
CA LEU A 17 -8.68 -15.56 -10.70
C LEU A 17 -8.55 -14.88 -9.33
N THR A 18 -9.64 -14.32 -8.80
CA THR A 18 -9.60 -13.70 -7.48
C THR A 18 -9.35 -14.71 -6.36
N ASN A 19 -9.93 -15.91 -6.48
CA ASN A 19 -9.68 -17.00 -5.53
C ASN A 19 -8.22 -17.50 -5.60
N GLU A 20 -7.66 -17.68 -6.79
CA GLU A 20 -6.25 -18.04 -6.96
C GLU A 20 -5.32 -17.00 -6.31
N ILE A 21 -5.60 -15.71 -6.53
CA ILE A 21 -4.84 -14.62 -5.90
C ILE A 21 -4.97 -14.69 -4.38
N LYS A 22 -6.19 -14.91 -3.87
CA LYS A 22 -6.44 -15.02 -2.42
C LYS A 22 -5.60 -16.14 -1.81
N GLU A 23 -5.64 -17.33 -2.38
CA GLU A 23 -4.87 -18.50 -1.93
C GLU A 23 -3.36 -18.22 -1.94
N ALA A 24 -2.84 -17.60 -3.00
CA ALA A 24 -1.44 -17.22 -3.10
C ALA A 24 -1.01 -16.17 -2.04
N LEU A 25 -1.91 -15.24 -1.67
CA LEU A 25 -1.64 -14.27 -0.61
C LEU A 25 -1.67 -14.88 0.79
N GLU A 26 -2.53 -15.88 1.02
CA GLU A 26 -2.62 -16.62 2.28
C GLU A 26 -1.44 -17.58 2.47
N GLY A 27 -0.85 -18.07 1.38
CA GLY A 27 0.34 -18.90 1.39
C GLY A 27 1.57 -18.23 2.03
N ASN A 28 2.56 -19.08 2.34
CA ASN A 28 3.85 -18.66 2.91
C ASN A 28 4.93 -18.42 1.85
N ASP A 29 4.66 -18.75 0.58
CA ASP A 29 5.63 -18.57 -0.50
C ASP A 29 5.76 -17.09 -0.88
N VAL A 30 6.93 -16.51 -0.64
CA VAL A 30 7.20 -15.08 -0.83
C VAL A 30 7.17 -14.69 -2.31
N PRO A 31 7.81 -15.42 -3.25
CA PRO A 31 7.67 -15.19 -4.69
C PRO A 31 6.20 -15.21 -5.16
N ALA A 32 5.43 -16.24 -4.82
CA ALA A 32 4.01 -16.31 -5.19
C ALA A 32 3.21 -15.13 -4.63
N LYS A 33 3.46 -14.73 -3.38
CA LYS A 33 2.81 -13.57 -2.76
C LYS A 33 3.15 -12.26 -3.47
N VAL A 34 4.40 -12.10 -3.92
CA VAL A 34 4.83 -10.94 -4.71
C VAL A 34 4.09 -10.90 -6.05
N ASP A 35 4.00 -12.02 -6.75
CA ASP A 35 3.33 -12.07 -8.04
C ASP A 35 1.81 -11.89 -7.91
N ALA A 36 1.21 -12.46 -6.87
CA ALA A 36 -0.18 -12.20 -6.51
C ALA A 36 -0.42 -10.70 -6.23
N MET A 37 0.44 -10.04 -5.45
CA MET A 37 0.32 -8.60 -5.20
C MET A 37 0.50 -7.75 -6.47
N LYS A 38 1.37 -8.15 -7.41
CA LYS A 38 1.47 -7.47 -8.71
C LYS A 38 0.16 -7.61 -9.50
N LYS A 39 -0.43 -8.82 -9.55
CA LYS A 39 -1.73 -9.06 -10.20
C LYS A 39 -2.81 -8.15 -9.59
N VAL A 40 -2.90 -8.06 -8.26
CA VAL A 40 -3.86 -7.18 -7.58
C VAL A 40 -3.69 -5.72 -7.99
N VAL A 41 -2.47 -5.20 -7.96
CA VAL A 41 -2.19 -3.80 -8.34
C VAL A 41 -2.56 -3.55 -9.81
N MET A 42 -2.25 -4.48 -10.70
CA MET A 42 -2.61 -4.38 -12.12
C MET A 42 -4.12 -4.32 -12.33
N LEU A 43 -4.89 -5.18 -11.66
CA LEU A 43 -6.35 -5.20 -11.79
C LEU A 43 -6.98 -3.89 -11.27
N LEU A 44 -6.49 -3.36 -10.15
CA LEU A 44 -6.92 -2.05 -9.63
C LEU A 44 -6.61 -0.91 -10.61
N LEU A 45 -5.43 -0.91 -11.24
CA LEU A 45 -5.05 0.09 -12.24
C LEU A 45 -5.92 0.02 -13.50
N ASN A 46 -6.45 -1.16 -13.83
CA ASN A 46 -7.39 -1.37 -14.93
C ASN A 46 -8.83 -0.96 -14.57
N GLY A 47 -9.07 -0.46 -13.35
CA GLY A 47 -10.38 -0.02 -12.88
C GLY A 47 -11.26 -1.14 -12.33
N GLU A 48 -10.73 -2.34 -12.13
CA GLU A 48 -11.48 -3.40 -11.45
C GLU A 48 -11.47 -3.21 -9.94
N THR A 49 -12.62 -3.38 -9.30
CA THR A 49 -12.74 -3.31 -7.85
C THR A 49 -12.60 -4.70 -7.23
N ILE A 50 -11.58 -4.89 -6.40
CA ILE A 50 -11.33 -6.18 -5.73
C ILE A 50 -11.40 -6.04 -4.21
N SER A 51 -12.50 -5.48 -3.73
CA SER A 51 -12.75 -5.25 -2.30
C SER A 51 -12.69 -6.53 -1.47
N GLN A 52 -13.02 -7.68 -2.07
CA GLN A 52 -12.97 -9.00 -1.41
C GLN A 52 -11.56 -9.43 -0.99
N LEU A 53 -10.51 -8.89 -1.60
CA LEU A 53 -9.12 -9.18 -1.22
C LEU A 53 -8.59 -8.29 -0.10
N PHE A 54 -9.32 -7.23 0.28
CA PHE A 54 -8.83 -6.26 1.26
C PHE A 54 -8.48 -6.90 2.60
N ILE A 55 -9.39 -7.72 3.15
CA ILE A 55 -9.15 -8.43 4.41
C ILE A 55 -7.95 -9.38 4.30
N THR A 56 -7.81 -10.08 3.18
CA THR A 56 -6.65 -10.96 2.93
C THR A 56 -5.35 -10.17 2.87
N VAL A 57 -5.32 -8.99 2.23
CA VAL A 57 -4.13 -8.13 2.20
C VAL A 57 -3.78 -7.64 3.61
N VAL A 58 -4.77 -7.18 4.37
CA VAL A 58 -4.55 -6.70 5.75
C VAL A 58 -4.03 -7.82 6.66
N SER A 59 -4.56 -9.05 6.54
CA SER A 59 -4.17 -10.17 7.40
C SER A 59 -2.83 -10.80 7.03
N TYR A 60 -2.51 -10.94 5.73
CA TYR A 60 -1.38 -11.77 5.28
C TYR A 60 -0.26 -10.99 4.59
N VAL A 61 -0.54 -9.80 4.06
CA VAL A 61 0.44 -8.98 3.33
C VAL A 61 0.99 -7.86 4.20
N LEU A 62 0.12 -7.15 4.93
CA LEU A 62 0.50 -6.08 5.86
C LEU A 62 1.62 -6.47 6.85
N PRO A 63 1.61 -7.67 7.49
CA PRO A 63 2.68 -8.06 8.41
C PRO A 63 3.98 -8.53 7.71
N SER A 64 3.99 -8.66 6.38
CA SER A 64 5.15 -9.18 5.65
C SER A 64 6.35 -8.23 5.71
N LYS A 65 7.54 -8.75 5.99
CA LYS A 65 8.78 -7.94 6.12
C LYS A 65 9.52 -7.69 4.80
N GLY A 66 9.15 -8.39 3.74
CA GLY A 66 9.84 -8.31 2.44
C GLY A 66 9.72 -6.91 1.81
N HIS A 67 10.84 -6.31 1.44
CA HIS A 67 10.88 -4.96 0.85
C HIS A 67 10.01 -4.82 -0.40
N THR A 68 10.02 -5.83 -1.29
CA THR A 68 9.19 -5.85 -2.50
C THR A 68 7.71 -5.88 -2.16
N ILE A 69 7.31 -6.70 -1.18
CA ILE A 69 5.92 -6.80 -0.72
C ILE A 69 5.48 -5.48 -0.09
N GLN A 70 6.29 -4.88 0.77
CA GLN A 70 5.99 -3.58 1.39
C GLN A 70 5.80 -2.48 0.34
N LYS A 71 6.62 -2.46 -0.71
CA LYS A 71 6.45 -1.49 -1.82
C LYS A 71 5.14 -1.73 -2.58
N LEU A 72 4.80 -2.98 -2.89
CA LEU A 72 3.55 -3.33 -3.55
C LEU A 72 2.33 -3.03 -2.67
N LEU A 73 2.45 -3.24 -1.36
CA LEU A 73 1.43 -2.89 -0.38
C LEU A 73 1.17 -1.38 -0.36
N LEU A 74 2.21 -0.54 -0.36
CA LEU A 74 2.02 0.92 -0.42
C LEU A 74 1.36 1.35 -1.74
N LEU A 75 1.68 0.69 -2.86
CA LEU A 75 0.98 0.93 -4.14
C LEU A 75 -0.50 0.55 -4.05
N TYR A 76 -0.80 -0.64 -3.54
CA TYR A 76 -2.17 -1.10 -3.31
C TYR A 76 -2.95 -0.12 -2.44
N LEU A 77 -2.38 0.28 -1.29
CA LEU A 77 -2.98 1.24 -0.39
C LEU A 77 -3.21 2.59 -1.07
N GLY A 78 -2.38 3.00 -2.03
CA GLY A 78 -2.58 4.24 -2.79
C GLY A 78 -3.78 4.20 -3.75
N LEU A 79 -4.24 3.01 -4.14
CA LEU A 79 -5.29 2.82 -5.14
C LEU A 79 -6.68 2.58 -4.54
N ILE A 80 -6.76 2.00 -3.34
CA ILE A 80 -8.05 1.64 -2.73
C ILE A 80 -8.76 2.82 -2.09
N GLU A 81 -10.09 2.73 -2.04
CA GLU A 81 -10.91 3.56 -1.17
C GLU A 81 -10.66 3.20 0.30
N LYS A 82 -10.68 4.23 1.17
CA LYS A 82 -10.36 4.11 2.61
C LYS A 82 -11.57 4.32 3.50
N THR A 83 -12.74 4.42 2.87
CA THR A 83 -14.00 4.71 3.52
C THR A 83 -15.01 3.62 3.22
N ASP A 84 -15.87 3.35 4.18
CA ASP A 84 -17.04 2.50 3.98
C ASP A 84 -18.07 3.18 3.04
N ALA A 85 -19.13 2.45 2.69
CA ALA A 85 -20.24 2.97 1.88
C ALA A 85 -20.96 4.17 2.51
N ARG A 86 -20.71 4.48 3.79
CA ARG A 86 -21.26 5.63 4.52
C ARG A 86 -20.26 6.80 4.58
N GLY A 87 -19.09 6.68 3.94
CA GLY A 87 -18.05 7.71 3.93
C GLY A 87 -17.18 7.76 5.19
N ARG A 88 -17.32 6.81 6.12
CA ARG A 88 -16.52 6.74 7.36
C ARG A 88 -15.25 5.96 7.12
N VAL A 89 -14.17 6.32 7.82
CA VAL A 89 -12.90 5.60 7.74
C VAL A 89 -13.08 4.13 8.13
N MET A 90 -12.52 3.22 7.33
CA MET A 90 -12.61 1.79 7.61
C MET A 90 -11.85 1.42 8.91
N PRO A 91 -12.39 0.56 9.79
CA PRO A 91 -11.74 0.18 11.04
C PRO A 91 -10.31 -0.39 10.86
N GLU A 92 -10.08 -1.12 9.77
CA GLU A 92 -8.78 -1.71 9.41
C GLU A 92 -7.70 -0.65 9.15
N MET A 93 -8.08 0.61 8.95
CA MET A 93 -7.14 1.72 8.87
C MET A 93 -6.30 1.86 10.14
N ILE A 94 -6.78 1.40 11.30
CA ILE A 94 -5.99 1.38 12.54
C ILE A 94 -4.71 0.53 12.36
N LEU A 95 -4.84 -0.66 11.77
CA LEU A 95 -3.72 -1.56 11.51
C LEU A 95 -2.77 -0.98 10.46
N ILE A 96 -3.33 -0.38 9.41
CA ILE A 96 -2.56 0.27 8.35
C ILE A 96 -1.77 1.45 8.92
N CYS A 97 -2.39 2.31 9.75
CA CYS A 97 -1.71 3.41 10.42
C CYS A 97 -0.59 2.92 11.32
N GLN A 98 -0.82 1.85 12.09
CA GLN A 98 0.24 1.27 12.92
C GLN A 98 1.41 0.74 12.07
N ASN A 99 1.15 0.10 10.95
CA ASN A 99 2.20 -0.34 10.02
C ASN A 99 2.98 0.85 9.44
N LEU A 100 2.29 1.90 8.99
CA LEU A 100 2.92 3.10 8.44
C LEU A 100 3.76 3.83 9.50
N ARG A 101 3.28 3.90 10.74
CA ARG A 101 4.03 4.43 11.88
C ARG A 101 5.32 3.65 12.11
N ASN A 102 5.24 2.31 12.09
CA ASN A 102 6.42 1.45 12.21
C ASN A 102 7.41 1.70 11.05
N ASN A 103 6.91 1.88 9.82
CA ASN A 103 7.75 2.19 8.66
C ASN A 103 8.45 3.57 8.79
N LEU A 104 7.77 4.58 9.33
CA LEU A 104 8.37 5.91 9.61
C LEU A 104 9.45 5.87 10.69
N GLN A 105 9.45 4.85 11.53
CA GLN A 105 10.44 4.65 12.61
C GLN A 105 11.46 3.54 12.26
N HIS A 106 11.38 2.96 11.08
CA HIS A 106 12.18 1.80 10.68
C HIS A 106 13.69 2.14 10.62
N PRO A 107 14.61 1.25 11.02
CA PRO A 107 16.04 1.55 10.99
C PRO A 107 16.58 1.85 9.58
N ASN A 108 16.00 1.23 8.55
CA ASN A 108 16.34 1.48 7.14
C ASN A 108 15.72 2.80 6.63
N GLU A 109 16.58 3.76 6.27
CA GLU A 109 16.20 5.09 5.76
C GLU A 109 15.39 5.04 4.46
N TYR A 110 15.61 4.03 3.60
CA TYR A 110 14.85 3.87 2.36
C TYR A 110 13.37 3.59 2.65
N ILE A 111 13.06 2.72 3.62
CA ILE A 111 11.67 2.45 4.01
C ILE A 111 11.00 3.72 4.50
N ARG A 112 11.66 4.47 5.40
CA ARG A 112 11.15 5.76 5.90
C ARG A 112 10.79 6.70 4.76
N VAL A 113 11.72 6.89 3.81
CA VAL A 113 11.55 7.82 2.69
C VAL A 113 10.44 7.40 1.74
N VAL A 114 10.34 6.11 1.42
CA VAL A 114 9.25 5.61 0.56
C VAL A 114 7.89 5.83 1.25
N THR A 115 7.81 5.59 2.56
CA THR A 115 6.60 5.85 3.34
C THR A 115 6.26 7.34 3.40
N LEU A 116 7.24 8.22 3.63
CA LEU A 116 7.02 9.69 3.62
C LEU A 116 6.45 10.15 2.28
N ARG A 117 7.06 9.76 1.17
CA ARG A 117 6.57 10.10 -0.19
C ARG A 117 5.16 9.60 -0.47
N PHE A 118 4.84 8.44 0.06
CA PHE A 118 3.52 7.86 -0.05
C PHE A 118 2.48 8.68 0.74
N LEU A 119 2.81 9.11 1.96
CA LEU A 119 1.93 9.95 2.77
C LEU A 119 1.66 11.32 2.14
N CYS A 120 2.60 11.89 1.37
CA CYS A 120 2.39 13.13 0.62
C CYS A 120 1.24 13.06 -0.40
N ARG A 121 0.83 11.85 -0.82
CA ARG A 121 -0.28 11.62 -1.76
C ARG A 121 -1.59 11.25 -1.06
N TRP A 122 -1.57 11.14 0.26
CA TRP A 122 -2.71 10.71 1.05
C TRP A 122 -3.52 11.95 1.45
N ASN A 123 -4.82 12.00 1.11
CA ASN A 123 -5.65 13.21 1.26
C ASN A 123 -6.66 13.18 2.42
N LYS A 124 -6.57 12.18 3.32
CA LYS A 124 -7.54 11.99 4.42
C LYS A 124 -6.94 12.44 5.74
N THR A 125 -7.37 13.62 6.20
CA THR A 125 -6.84 14.32 7.37
C THR A 125 -6.84 13.48 8.65
N GLU A 126 -7.94 12.79 8.95
CA GLU A 126 -8.09 11.95 10.15
C GLU A 126 -7.01 10.85 10.26
N ILE A 127 -6.66 10.22 9.14
CA ILE A 127 -5.62 9.17 9.08
C ILE A 127 -4.23 9.78 9.30
N ILE A 128 -3.98 10.93 8.66
CA ILE A 128 -2.68 11.62 8.71
C ILE A 128 -2.39 12.14 10.12
N GLU A 129 -3.40 12.64 10.82
CA GLU A 129 -3.27 13.16 12.21
C GLU A 129 -2.60 12.14 13.13
N SER A 130 -2.97 10.86 13.02
CA SER A 130 -2.38 9.78 13.82
C SER A 130 -0.89 9.52 13.53
N LEU A 131 -0.37 10.02 12.40
CA LEU A 131 1.00 9.83 11.92
C LEU A 131 1.86 11.09 12.06
N ILE A 132 1.26 12.27 12.29
CA ILE A 132 1.97 13.56 12.42
C ILE A 132 3.20 13.46 13.34
N PRO A 133 3.13 12.88 14.56
CA PRO A 133 4.29 12.83 15.44
C PRO A 133 5.48 12.07 14.83
N SER A 134 5.20 11.01 14.07
CA SER A 134 6.24 10.22 13.39
C SER A 134 6.74 10.89 12.12
N VAL A 135 5.92 11.68 11.43
CA VAL A 135 6.39 12.49 10.30
C VAL A 135 7.32 13.61 10.78
N LEU A 136 6.93 14.33 11.84
CA LEU A 136 7.74 15.41 12.41
C LEU A 136 9.10 14.93 12.90
N SER A 137 9.17 13.77 13.56
CA SER A 137 10.47 13.21 13.99
C SER A 137 11.42 12.89 12.83
N ASN A 138 10.91 12.68 11.62
CA ASN A 138 11.74 12.48 10.43
C ASN A 138 12.33 13.78 9.85
N LEU A 139 11.79 14.96 10.21
CA LEU A 139 12.38 16.26 9.87
C LEU A 139 13.71 16.50 10.60
N GLU A 140 13.85 15.91 11.79
CA GLU A 140 15.04 16.00 12.66
C GLU A 140 15.95 14.78 12.53
N HIS A 141 15.65 13.86 11.61
CA HIS A 141 16.41 12.62 11.45
C HIS A 141 17.90 12.90 11.18
N ARG A 142 18.81 12.11 11.77
CA ARG A 142 20.27 12.29 11.62
C ARG A 142 20.75 12.32 10.16
N HIS A 143 20.11 11.52 9.30
CA HIS A 143 20.50 11.36 7.90
C HIS A 143 19.86 12.44 7.00
N PRO A 144 20.63 13.27 6.28
CA PRO A 144 20.10 14.36 5.43
C PRO A 144 19.10 13.89 4.37
N PHE A 145 19.32 12.70 3.78
CA PHE A 145 18.40 12.08 2.82
C PHE A 145 16.97 11.94 3.35
N VAL A 146 16.80 11.54 4.62
CA VAL A 146 15.47 11.41 5.24
C VAL A 146 14.84 12.79 5.44
N ARG A 147 15.59 13.73 6.03
CA ARG A 147 15.11 15.11 6.26
C ARG A 147 14.63 15.80 4.98
N ARG A 148 15.37 15.63 3.88
CA ARG A 148 15.01 16.21 2.58
C ARG A 148 13.67 15.69 2.05
N ASN A 149 13.34 14.41 2.30
CA ASN A 149 12.10 13.80 1.84
C ASN A 149 10.95 13.93 2.86
N ALA A 150 11.23 14.35 4.09
CA ALA A 150 10.21 14.65 5.09
C ALA A 150 9.61 16.05 4.94
N ARG A 151 10.29 16.94 4.19
CA ARG A 151 9.75 18.25 3.83
C ARG A 151 8.73 18.08 2.70
N PRO A 152 7.47 18.53 2.88
CA PRO A 152 6.44 18.47 1.85
C PRO A 152 6.79 19.31 0.62
#